data_AF-A0A3R7Q0B9-F1
#
_entry.id   AF-A0A3R7Q0B9-F1
#
_cell.length_a   1.000
_cell.length_b   1.000
_cell.length_c   1.000
_cell.angle_alpha   90.00
_cell.angle_beta   90.00
_cell.angle_gamma   90.00
#
_symmetry.space_group_name_H-M   'P 1'
#
loop_
_entity.id
_entity.type
_entity.pdbx_description
1 polymer ?
#
loop_
_entity_poly.entity_id
_entity_poly.type
_entity_poly.pdbx_seq_one_letter_code
_entity_poly.pdbx_strand_id
1 'polypeptide(L)'
;MFNDTLRLFRKKDSENIKLIKKGIAWPSDRKLKFRNPEGALNETGAFKDTVKPLYWTRSVWELDPDDPDNNGYRNEDLIVWMRSAAFPTFRKLYRKIDHSQEGFINGLPADRYYLEVDYNYPVDSFGGKKRMILSTTSFLGGKNNFLGIAYITVGAICLLLGIIFLIIHIKFGKRAGDQLSINQNTPYSD
;
A
#
# COMPACT_ATOMS: atom_id res chain seq x y z
N MET A 1 17.99 5.87 -5.98
CA MET A 1 16.84 5.83 -5.05
C MET A 1 15.98 7.04 -5.32
N PHE A 2 14.65 6.96 -5.13
CA PHE A 2 13.81 8.15 -5.23
C PHE A 2 14.23 9.21 -4.20
N ASN A 3 14.49 10.44 -4.66
CA ASN A 3 15.08 11.51 -3.83
C ASN A 3 14.47 12.90 -4.09
N ASP A 4 13.28 12.98 -4.72
CA ASP A 4 12.52 14.23 -4.71
C ASP A 4 12.07 14.55 -3.28
N THR A 5 11.98 15.83 -2.96
CA THR A 5 11.43 16.29 -1.68
C THR A 5 10.08 16.97 -1.92
N LEU A 6 9.07 16.56 -1.16
CA LEU A 6 7.71 17.11 -1.28
C LEU A 6 7.33 17.85 0.01
N ARG A 7 6.86 19.09 -0.15
CA ARG A 7 6.40 19.96 0.94
C ARG A 7 4.98 20.43 0.64
N LEU A 8 4.10 20.36 1.65
CA LEU A 8 2.67 20.65 1.49
C LEU A 8 2.31 21.87 2.32
N PHE A 9 1.69 22.86 1.70
CA PHE A 9 1.31 24.13 2.33
C PHE A 9 -0.19 24.37 2.23
N ARG A 10 -0.79 24.91 3.29
CA ARG A 10 -2.17 25.43 3.26
C ARG A 10 -2.14 26.88 2.77
N LYS A 11 -2.89 27.19 1.70
CA LYS A 11 -2.89 28.51 1.06
C LYS A 11 -3.31 29.63 2.00
N LYS A 12 -4.31 29.37 2.84
CA LYS A 12 -4.95 30.39 3.68
C LYS A 12 -3.94 31.12 4.58
N ASP A 13 -3.02 30.36 5.18
CA ASP A 13 -2.11 30.86 6.22
C ASP A 13 -0.63 30.68 5.83
N SER A 14 -0.37 30.20 4.61
CA SER A 14 0.95 29.76 4.13
C SER A 14 1.65 28.78 5.08
N GLU A 15 0.85 28.04 5.86
CA GLU A 15 1.35 27.12 6.88
C GLU A 15 1.90 25.85 6.23
N ASN A 16 3.13 25.48 6.59
CA ASN A 16 3.72 24.20 6.20
C ASN A 16 3.09 23.08 7.02
N ILE A 17 2.42 22.15 6.34
CA ILE A 17 1.76 21.03 6.97
C ILE A 17 2.81 20.00 7.36
N LYS A 18 2.86 19.67 8.65
CA LYS A 18 3.83 18.71 9.17
C LYS A 18 3.53 17.31 8.61
N LEU A 19 4.52 16.77 7.90
CA LEU A 19 4.48 15.44 7.32
C LEU A 19 5.35 14.48 8.11
N ILE A 20 4.78 13.36 8.56
CA ILE A 20 5.48 12.34 9.32
C ILE A 20 6.34 11.49 8.38
N LYS A 21 7.65 11.43 8.67
CA LYS A 21 8.64 10.57 8.00
C LYS A 21 8.72 9.14 8.58
N LYS A 22 8.36 8.96 9.86
CA LYS A 22 8.44 7.67 10.59
C LYS A 22 7.14 6.85 10.54
N GLY A 23 7.26 5.55 10.74
CA GLY A 23 6.14 4.61 10.67
C GLY A 23 5.48 4.52 9.30
N ILE A 24 6.24 4.75 8.22
CA ILE A 24 5.87 4.53 6.82
C ILE A 24 6.35 3.17 6.32
N ALA A 25 7.42 2.63 6.91
CA ALA A 25 7.89 1.27 6.67
C ALA A 25 7.16 0.25 7.55
N TRP A 26 7.22 -1.02 7.15
CA TRP A 26 6.61 -2.08 7.94
C TRP A 26 7.43 -2.32 9.22
N PRO A 27 6.80 -2.49 10.39
CA PRO A 27 7.52 -2.71 11.64
C PRO A 27 8.45 -3.93 11.60
N SER A 28 8.05 -4.99 10.91
CA SER A 28 8.86 -6.21 10.73
C SER A 28 10.13 -5.93 9.93
N ASP A 29 10.04 -5.20 8.82
CA ASP A 29 11.20 -4.84 8.02
C ASP A 29 12.19 -4.00 8.82
N ARG A 30 11.70 -3.00 9.56
CA ARG A 30 12.55 -2.12 10.36
C ARG A 30 13.20 -2.83 11.55
N LYS A 31 12.52 -3.79 12.19
CA LYS A 31 13.03 -4.49 13.38
C LYS A 31 13.92 -5.69 13.04
N LEU A 32 13.56 -6.45 12.01
CA LEU A 32 14.18 -7.75 11.74
C LEU A 32 15.12 -7.72 10.53
N LYS A 33 14.69 -7.11 9.43
CA LYS A 33 15.36 -7.25 8.13
C LYS A 33 16.45 -6.22 7.91
N PHE A 34 16.18 -4.95 8.23
CA PHE A 34 17.10 -3.85 7.98
C PHE A 34 17.81 -3.43 9.26
N ARG A 35 19.14 -3.58 9.29
CA ARG A 35 19.98 -3.24 10.43
C ARG A 35 21.18 -2.45 9.98
N ASN A 36 21.57 -1.49 10.81
CA ASN A 36 22.82 -0.79 10.61
C ASN A 36 23.98 -1.70 11.09
N PRO A 37 25.14 -1.64 10.42
CA PRO A 37 26.36 -2.26 10.92
C PRO A 37 26.74 -1.67 12.29
N GLU A 38 27.54 -2.42 13.05
CA GLU A 38 28.08 -1.95 14.33
C GLU A 38 29.08 -0.80 14.12
N GLY A 39 29.12 0.12 15.09
CA GLY A 39 30.00 1.30 15.05
C GLY A 39 29.31 2.59 14.62
N ALA A 40 30.09 3.67 14.56
CA ALA A 40 29.59 4.98 14.16
C ALA A 40 29.22 5.00 12.67
N LEU A 41 28.04 5.52 12.32
CA LEU A 41 27.56 5.61 10.94
C LEU A 41 28.25 6.75 10.19
N ASN A 42 29.50 6.54 9.80
CA ASN A 42 30.30 7.49 9.03
C ASN A 42 31.42 6.79 8.25
N GLU A 43 32.14 7.56 7.45
CA GLU A 43 33.27 7.12 6.60
C GLU A 43 34.49 6.62 7.38
N THR A 44 34.56 6.84 8.69
CA THR A 44 35.67 6.36 9.52
C THR A 44 35.34 5.12 10.34
N GLY A 45 34.04 4.85 10.51
CA GLY A 45 33.49 3.79 11.34
C GLY A 45 32.88 2.68 10.50
N ALA A 46 31.57 2.52 10.61
CA ALA A 46 30.84 1.38 10.07
C ALA A 46 30.86 1.29 8.52
N PHE A 47 31.28 2.36 7.84
CA PHE A 47 31.31 2.46 6.38
C PHE A 47 32.70 2.76 5.79
N LYS A 48 33.77 2.54 6.54
CA LYS A 48 35.15 2.93 6.19
C LYS A 48 35.66 2.48 4.84
N ASP A 49 35.36 1.24 4.46
CA ASP A 49 35.82 0.65 3.18
C ASP A 49 34.65 0.48 2.20
N THR A 50 33.70 1.41 2.25
CA THR A 50 32.51 1.39 1.39
C THR A 50 32.41 2.67 0.58
N VAL A 51 31.76 2.57 -0.59
CA VAL A 51 31.47 3.72 -1.44
C VAL A 51 29.98 3.87 -1.61
N LYS A 52 29.50 5.11 -1.70
CA LYS A 52 28.10 5.36 -2.03
C LYS A 52 27.79 4.89 -3.46
N PRO A 53 26.55 4.44 -3.75
CA PRO A 53 26.18 4.09 -5.12
C PRO A 53 26.32 5.29 -6.06
N LEU A 54 26.65 5.02 -7.33
CA LEU A 54 27.03 6.03 -8.34
C LEU A 54 26.06 7.23 -8.43
N TYR A 55 24.75 6.97 -8.41
CA TYR A 55 23.72 7.99 -8.59
C TYR A 55 23.16 8.55 -7.28
N TRP A 56 23.78 8.26 -6.14
CA TRP A 56 23.35 8.79 -4.85
C TRP A 56 24.04 10.12 -4.57
N THR A 57 23.25 11.16 -4.32
CA THR A 57 23.77 12.47 -3.94
C THR A 57 24.34 12.45 -2.53
N ARG A 58 23.63 11.80 -1.59
CA ARG A 58 24.00 11.65 -0.18
C ARG A 58 24.35 10.21 0.18
N SER A 59 25.18 10.03 1.20
CA SER A 59 25.48 8.70 1.72
C SER A 59 24.33 8.13 2.56
N VAL A 60 24.33 6.83 2.80
CA VAL A 60 23.21 6.13 3.47
C VAL A 60 23.00 6.60 4.92
N TRP A 61 24.05 7.10 5.57
CA TRP A 61 24.00 7.67 6.92
C TRP A 61 23.62 9.16 6.98
N GLU A 62 23.35 9.79 5.83
CA GLU A 62 22.97 11.21 5.70
C GLU A 62 21.57 11.40 5.11
N LEU A 63 20.76 10.32 5.11
CA LEU A 63 19.44 10.32 4.50
C LEU A 63 18.42 11.15 5.30
N ASP A 64 18.56 11.23 6.62
CA ASP A 64 17.71 12.05 7.48
C ASP A 64 18.54 12.85 8.51
N PRO A 65 19.03 14.05 8.17
CA PRO A 65 19.86 14.84 9.07
C PRO A 65 19.16 15.23 10.39
N ASP A 66 17.83 15.28 10.37
CA ASP A 66 17.02 15.70 11.52
C ASP A 66 16.90 14.59 12.59
N ASP A 67 17.16 13.33 12.21
CA ASP A 67 16.80 12.17 13.02
C ASP A 67 17.83 11.03 12.90
N PRO A 68 18.77 10.92 13.86
CA PRO A 68 19.79 9.89 13.86
C PRO A 68 19.23 8.45 13.82
N ASP A 69 18.06 8.20 14.41
CA ASP A 69 17.41 6.87 14.44
C ASP A 69 16.77 6.48 13.11
N ASN A 70 16.69 7.41 12.16
CA ASN A 70 16.18 7.21 10.80
C ASN A 70 17.30 7.30 9.74
N ASN A 71 18.54 6.92 10.10
CA ASN A 71 19.68 6.87 9.18
C ASN A 71 20.23 5.46 8.96
N GLY A 72 21.11 5.35 7.96
CA GLY A 72 21.70 4.08 7.54
C GLY A 72 20.66 3.21 6.84
N TYR A 73 20.86 1.89 6.90
CA TYR A 73 19.93 0.92 6.34
C TYR A 73 18.58 0.89 7.07
N ARG A 74 18.48 1.48 8.27
CA ARG A 74 17.23 1.63 9.02
C ARG A 74 16.34 2.81 8.58
N ASN A 75 16.82 3.66 7.66
CA ASN A 75 16.04 4.75 7.11
C ASN A 75 14.75 4.23 6.45
N GLU A 76 13.59 4.75 6.86
CA GLU A 76 12.31 4.21 6.40
C GLU A 76 12.00 4.51 4.92
N ASP A 77 12.47 5.64 4.38
CA ASP A 77 12.34 5.95 2.95
C ASP A 77 13.11 4.93 2.10
N LEU A 78 14.31 4.56 2.54
CA LEU A 78 15.12 3.51 1.92
C LEU A 78 14.39 2.17 1.97
N ILE A 79 13.88 1.78 3.13
CA ILE A 79 13.16 0.51 3.30
C ILE A 79 11.94 0.44 2.37
N VAL A 80 11.16 1.52 2.28
CA VAL A 80 10.00 1.60 1.38
C VAL A 80 10.43 1.48 -0.09
N TRP A 81 11.54 2.10 -0.48
CA TRP A 81 12.08 2.02 -1.84
C TRP A 81 12.59 0.61 -2.18
N MET A 82 13.29 -0.04 -1.24
CA MET A 82 13.89 -1.36 -1.44
C MET A 82 12.88 -2.50 -1.57
N ARG A 83 11.61 -2.29 -1.20
CA ARG A 83 10.56 -3.28 -1.44
C ARG A 83 10.23 -3.35 -2.93
N SER A 84 10.60 -4.40 -3.64
CA SER A 84 10.25 -4.52 -5.07
C SER A 84 8.72 -4.45 -5.30
N ALA A 85 8.30 -3.71 -6.31
CA ALA A 85 6.90 -3.66 -6.72
C ALA A 85 6.61 -4.76 -7.74
N ALA A 86 5.40 -5.32 -7.70
CA ALA A 86 4.99 -6.39 -8.62
C ALA A 86 4.67 -5.90 -10.05
N PHE A 87 4.41 -4.61 -10.22
CA PHE A 87 3.95 -4.02 -11.48
C PHE A 87 4.74 -2.75 -11.81
N PRO A 88 4.88 -2.37 -13.11
CA PRO A 88 5.63 -1.18 -13.53
C PRO A 88 4.99 0.14 -13.07
N THR A 89 3.66 0.16 -12.93
CA THR A 89 2.96 1.25 -12.25
C THR A 89 2.75 0.87 -10.80
N PHE A 90 3.49 1.52 -9.90
CA PHE A 90 3.41 1.25 -8.47
C PHE A 90 3.29 2.53 -7.66
N ARG A 91 2.89 2.38 -6.40
CA ARG A 91 2.78 3.46 -5.42
C ARG A 91 3.66 3.13 -4.22
N LYS A 92 4.32 4.14 -3.69
CA LYS A 92 5.13 4.07 -2.48
C LYS A 92 4.63 5.10 -1.50
N LEU A 93 4.47 4.72 -0.23
CA LEU A 93 4.11 5.66 0.81
C LEU A 93 5.29 6.59 1.06
N TYR A 94 5.10 7.88 0.83
CA TYR A 94 6.13 8.89 1.09
C TYR A 94 5.97 9.41 2.53
N ARG A 95 4.84 10.02 2.87
CA ARG A 95 4.59 10.60 4.20
C ARG A 95 3.16 10.34 4.65
N LYS A 96 2.93 10.56 5.95
CA LYS A 96 1.59 10.63 6.54
C LYS A 96 1.35 12.03 7.10
N ILE A 97 0.10 12.48 7.09
CA ILE A 97 -0.27 13.72 7.77
C ILE A 97 -0.28 13.46 9.28
N ASP A 98 0.23 14.43 10.04
CA ASP A 98 0.19 14.36 11.50
C ASP A 98 -1.20 14.73 12.02
N HIS A 99 -2.00 13.71 12.36
CA HIS A 99 -3.33 13.89 12.92
C HIS A 99 -3.34 14.27 14.41
N SER A 100 -2.16 14.41 15.05
CA SER A 100 -2.08 14.90 16.44
C SER A 100 -2.24 16.42 16.54
N GLN A 101 -2.06 17.15 15.44
CA GLN A 101 -2.19 18.60 15.40
C GLN A 101 -3.67 19.03 15.35
N GLU A 102 -4.01 20.07 16.13
CA GLU A 102 -5.33 20.69 16.09
C GLU A 102 -5.66 21.16 14.66
N GLY A 103 -6.88 20.90 14.20
CA GLY A 103 -7.32 21.18 12.82
C GLY A 103 -7.04 20.06 11.80
N PHE A 104 -6.18 19.09 12.11
CA PHE A 104 -5.88 17.95 11.22
C PHE A 104 -6.35 16.59 11.76
N ILE A 105 -6.99 16.56 12.93
CA ILE A 105 -7.50 15.35 13.60
C ILE A 105 -8.38 14.51 12.66
N ASN A 106 -9.31 15.16 11.94
CA ASN A 106 -10.22 14.51 11.00
C ASN A 106 -9.68 14.46 9.55
N GLY A 107 -8.39 14.78 9.37
CA GLY A 107 -7.74 14.90 8.08
C GLY A 107 -7.59 16.35 7.61
N LEU A 108 -7.21 16.49 6.34
CA LEU A 108 -7.03 17.81 5.75
C LEU A 108 -8.40 18.49 5.59
N PRO A 109 -8.59 19.70 6.16
CA PRO A 109 -9.82 20.46 5.95
C PRO A 109 -10.00 20.85 4.48
N ALA A 110 -11.23 21.14 4.09
CA ALA A 110 -11.53 21.60 2.73
C ALA A 110 -10.94 23.01 2.52
N ASP A 111 -9.82 23.07 1.80
CA ASP A 111 -9.12 24.32 1.49
C ASP A 111 -8.25 24.15 0.23
N ARG A 112 -7.59 25.23 -0.19
CA ARG A 112 -6.59 25.24 -1.25
C ARG A 112 -5.22 24.91 -0.66
N TYR A 113 -4.52 23.99 -1.30
CA TYR A 113 -3.20 23.56 -0.89
C TYR A 113 -2.20 23.73 -2.04
N TYR A 114 -0.95 24.01 -1.68
CA TYR A 114 0.17 24.05 -2.60
C TYR A 114 1.13 22.91 -2.29
N LEU A 115 1.55 22.20 -3.33
CA LEU A 115 2.61 21.22 -3.24
C LEU A 115 3.86 21.82 -3.89
N GLU A 116 4.91 21.95 -3.09
CA GLU A 116 6.24 22.28 -3.57
C GLU A 116 7.04 20.98 -3.72
N VAL A 117 7.74 20.84 -4.86
CA VAL A 117 8.51 19.65 -5.18
C VAL A 117 9.93 20.06 -5.57
N ASP A 118 10.91 19.64 -4.78
CA ASP A 118 12.31 19.71 -5.17
C ASP A 118 12.62 18.51 -6.06
N TYR A 119 12.78 18.79 -7.35
CA TYR A 119 12.85 17.76 -8.39
C TYR A 119 14.29 17.26 -8.59
N ASN A 120 14.64 16.16 -7.92
CA ASN A 120 15.99 15.57 -7.93
C ASN A 120 16.06 14.20 -8.64
N TYR A 121 14.92 13.64 -9.02
CA TYR A 121 14.82 12.32 -9.65
C TYR A 121 14.24 12.42 -11.08
N PRO A 122 15.04 12.77 -12.09
CA PRO A 122 14.55 12.85 -13.47
C PRO A 122 14.13 11.48 -13.98
N VAL A 123 12.98 11.44 -14.66
CA VAL A 123 12.41 10.21 -15.23
C VAL A 123 12.29 10.22 -16.75
N ASP A 124 12.66 11.34 -17.37
CA ASP A 124 12.51 11.57 -18.81
C ASP A 124 13.37 10.63 -19.65
N SER A 125 14.61 10.38 -19.22
CA SER A 125 15.59 9.53 -19.92
C SER A 125 15.12 8.09 -20.15
N PHE A 126 14.14 7.61 -19.38
CA PHE A 126 13.55 6.28 -19.53
C PHE A 126 12.03 6.32 -19.80
N GLY A 127 11.50 7.49 -20.22
CA GLY A 127 10.08 7.66 -20.55
C GLY A 127 9.13 7.47 -19.37
N GLY A 128 9.63 7.64 -18.14
CA GLY A 128 8.86 7.46 -16.92
C GLY A 128 7.90 8.61 -16.65
N LYS A 129 6.90 8.36 -15.79
CA LYS A 129 5.97 9.38 -15.29
C LYS A 129 5.86 9.29 -13.77
N LYS A 130 5.90 10.44 -13.11
CA LYS A 130 5.72 10.56 -11.65
C LYS A 130 4.37 11.20 -11.34
N ARG A 131 3.71 10.71 -10.28
CA ARG A 131 2.45 11.25 -9.78
C ARG A 131 2.47 11.25 -8.26
N MET A 132 2.05 12.35 -7.65
CA MET A 132 1.74 12.41 -6.22
C MET A 132 0.26 12.07 -6.05
N ILE A 133 -0.06 11.21 -5.09
CA ILE A 133 -1.43 10.82 -4.77
C ILE A 133 -1.65 11.06 -3.29
N LEU A 134 -2.62 11.90 -2.99
CA LEU A 134 -3.13 12.12 -1.65
C LEU A 134 -4.37 11.28 -1.45
N SER A 135 -4.38 10.42 -0.43
CA SER A 135 -5.49 9.52 -0.16
C SER A 135 -5.61 9.27 1.33
N THR A 136 -6.83 9.07 1.78
CA THR A 136 -7.12 8.44 3.07
C THR A 136 -7.17 6.92 2.88
N THR A 137 -6.95 6.18 3.97
CA THR A 137 -7.11 4.72 4.01
C THR A 137 -8.26 4.39 4.94
N SER A 138 -9.11 3.44 4.55
CA SER A 138 -10.09 2.80 5.40
C SER A 138 -9.55 1.46 5.93
N PHE A 139 -10.36 0.75 6.72
CA PHE A 139 -10.03 -0.60 7.20
C PHE A 139 -9.65 -1.57 6.06
N LEU A 140 -10.32 -1.47 4.91
CA LEU A 140 -10.05 -2.30 3.72
C LEU A 140 -8.90 -1.76 2.85
N GLY A 141 -8.20 -0.72 3.31
CA GLY A 141 -7.10 -0.07 2.60
C GLY A 141 -7.53 1.18 1.82
N GLY A 142 -6.90 1.40 0.66
CA GLY A 142 -7.23 2.53 -0.21
C GLY A 142 -8.49 2.28 -1.06
N LYS A 143 -8.87 3.28 -1.86
CA LYS A 143 -9.98 3.15 -2.82
C LYS A 143 -9.74 1.99 -3.80
N ASN A 144 -10.54 0.93 -3.68
CA ASN A 144 -10.50 -0.22 -4.57
C ASN A 144 -11.92 -0.80 -4.81
N ASN A 145 -12.51 -0.48 -5.96
CA ASN A 145 -13.85 -0.96 -6.32
C ASN A 145 -13.87 -2.42 -6.81
N PHE A 146 -12.70 -2.98 -7.16
CA PHE A 146 -12.62 -4.33 -7.74
C PHE A 146 -13.19 -5.39 -6.79
N LEU A 147 -12.80 -5.32 -5.51
CA LEU A 147 -13.22 -6.31 -4.52
C LEU A 147 -14.75 -6.32 -4.36
N GLY A 148 -15.37 -5.14 -4.25
CA GLY A 148 -16.82 -5.02 -4.15
C GLY A 148 -17.54 -5.54 -5.39
N ILE A 149 -17.07 -5.18 -6.59
CA ILE A 149 -17.65 -5.65 -7.86
C ILE A 149 -17.51 -7.18 -7.97
N ALA A 150 -16.37 -7.74 -7.58
CA ALA A 150 -16.14 -9.18 -7.61
C ALA A 150 -17.13 -9.93 -6.71
N TYR A 151 -17.33 -9.48 -5.47
CA TYR A 151 -18.30 -10.10 -4.56
C TYR A 151 -19.74 -9.99 -5.05
N ILE A 152 -20.16 -8.82 -5.56
CA ILE A 152 -21.52 -8.63 -6.10
C ILE A 152 -21.74 -9.55 -7.31
N THR A 153 -20.76 -9.63 -8.22
CA THR A 153 -20.86 -10.47 -9.42
C THR A 153 -20.99 -11.94 -9.05
N VAL A 154 -20.11 -12.45 -8.18
CA VAL A 154 -20.14 -13.84 -7.74
C VAL A 154 -21.44 -14.13 -6.98
N GLY A 155 -21.87 -13.22 -6.09
CA GLY A 155 -23.12 -13.35 -5.35
C GLY A 155 -24.35 -13.41 -6.28
N ALA A 156 -24.39 -12.59 -7.32
CA ALA A 156 -25.46 -12.59 -8.31
C ALA A 156 -25.52 -13.91 -9.11
N ILE A 157 -24.36 -14.45 -9.51
CA ILE A 157 -24.27 -15.75 -10.19
C ILE A 157 -24.78 -16.86 -9.27
N CYS A 158 -24.34 -16.89 -8.01
CA CYS A 158 -24.80 -17.88 -7.04
C CYS A 158 -26.31 -17.81 -6.77
N LEU A 159 -26.86 -16.59 -6.67
CA LEU A 159 -28.30 -16.39 -6.46
C LEU A 159 -29.11 -16.85 -7.67
N LEU A 160 -28.66 -16.53 -8.88
CA LEU A 160 -29.31 -16.98 -10.12
C LEU A 160 -29.32 -18.51 -10.21
N LEU A 161 -28.17 -19.16 -9.95
CA LEU A 161 -28.07 -20.62 -9.92
C LEU A 161 -28.97 -21.21 -8.82
N GLY A 162 -29.03 -20.58 -7.64
CA GLY A 162 -29.91 -20.98 -6.55
C GLY A 162 -31.39 -20.93 -6.95
N ILE A 163 -31.82 -19.88 -7.65
CA ILE A 163 -33.20 -19.78 -8.18
C ILE A 163 -33.47 -20.87 -9.22
N ILE A 164 -32.53 -21.11 -10.14
CA ILE A 164 -32.68 -22.18 -11.15
C ILE A 164 -32.82 -23.54 -10.47
N PHE A 165 -31.95 -23.87 -9.50
CA PHE A 165 -32.02 -25.13 -8.77
C PHE A 165 -33.30 -25.23 -7.93
N LEU A 166 -33.77 -24.13 -7.34
CA LEU A 166 -35.04 -24.10 -6.62
C LEU A 166 -36.22 -24.39 -7.55
N ILE A 167 -36.28 -23.78 -8.74
CA ILE A 167 -37.32 -24.05 -9.74
C ILE A 167 -37.30 -25.51 -10.19
N ILE A 168 -36.10 -26.04 -10.47
CA ILE A 168 -35.92 -27.45 -10.85
C ILE A 168 -36.40 -28.36 -9.71
N HIS A 169 -36.04 -28.06 -8.47
CA HIS A 169 -36.45 -28.85 -7.31
C HIS A 169 -37.97 -28.80 -7.09
N ILE A 170 -38.62 -27.66 -7.30
CA ILE A 170 -40.08 -27.56 -7.17
C ILE A 170 -40.80 -28.34 -8.30
N LYS A 171 -40.28 -28.29 -9.54
CA LYS A 171 -40.93 -28.92 -10.70
C LYS A 171 -40.61 -30.41 -10.88
N PHE A 172 -39.38 -30.82 -10.58
CA PHE A 172 -38.83 -32.15 -10.83
C PHE A 172 -38.29 -32.83 -9.57
N GLY A 173 -38.37 -32.18 -8.41
CA GLY A 173 -37.95 -32.77 -7.15
C GLY A 173 -38.87 -33.92 -6.77
N LYS A 174 -38.32 -35.14 -6.76
CA LYS A 174 -38.98 -36.30 -6.17
C LYS A 174 -39.08 -36.10 -4.66
N ARG A 175 -40.20 -36.52 -4.06
CA ARG A 175 -40.34 -36.48 -2.59
C ARG A 175 -39.28 -37.40 -1.98
N ALA A 176 -38.70 -37.02 -0.84
CA ALA A 176 -37.71 -37.85 -0.15
C ALA A 176 -38.22 -39.29 0.13
N GLY A 177 -39.54 -39.47 0.29
CA GLY A 177 -40.18 -40.79 0.40
C GLY A 177 -40.09 -41.67 -0.85
N ASP A 178 -40.09 -41.10 -2.06
CA ASP A 178 -39.95 -41.85 -3.32
C ASP A 178 -38.49 -42.31 -3.56
N GLN A 179 -37.52 -41.68 -2.90
CA GLN A 179 -36.12 -42.11 -2.93
C GLN A 179 -35.82 -43.24 -1.92
N LEU A 180 -36.68 -43.39 -0.90
CA LEU A 180 -36.60 -44.45 0.11
C LEU A 180 -37.42 -45.70 -0.28
N SER A 181 -38.36 -45.58 -1.24
CA SER A 181 -39.16 -46.70 -1.75
C SER A 181 -38.44 -47.50 -2.84
N ILE A 182 -37.23 -47.99 -2.55
CA ILE A 182 -36.56 -48.96 -3.40
C ILE A 182 -37.09 -50.34 -3.00
N ASN A 183 -37.94 -50.94 -3.84
CA ASN A 183 -38.43 -52.30 -3.70
C ASN A 183 -37.70 -53.21 -4.71
N GLN A 184 -37.63 -54.53 -4.45
CA GLN A 184 -37.05 -55.55 -5.34
C GLN A 184 -37.62 -55.54 -6.78
N ASN A 185 -38.78 -54.92 -6.99
CA ASN A 185 -39.43 -54.80 -8.31
C ASN A 185 -39.13 -53.49 -9.05
N THR A 186 -38.22 -52.65 -8.57
CA THR A 186 -37.87 -51.40 -9.26
C THR A 186 -37.01 -51.74 -10.48
N PRO A 187 -37.44 -51.48 -11.73
CA PRO A 187 -36.69 -51.89 -12.90
C PRO A 187 -35.40 -51.07 -13.01
N TYR A 188 -34.28 -51.75 -13.20
CA TYR A 188 -33.04 -51.10 -13.61
C TYR A 188 -33.27 -50.45 -14.98
N SER A 189 -33.05 -49.14 -15.05
CA SER A 189 -33.02 -48.43 -16.32
C SER A 189 -31.59 -48.52 -16.83
N ASP A 190 -31.39 -49.22 -17.95
CA ASP A 190 -30.11 -49.29 -18.68
C ASP A 190 -29.64 -47.91 -19.17
#